data_AF-A0A0V0QVJ0-F1
#
_entry.id   AF-A0A0V0QVJ0-F1
#
_cell.length_a   1.000
_cell.length_b   1.000
_cell.length_c   1.000
_cell.angle_alpha   90.00
_cell.angle_beta   90.00
_cell.angle_gamma   90.00
#
_symmetry.space_group_name_H-M   'P 1'
#
loop_
_entity.id
_entity.type
_entity.pdbx_description
1 polymer ?
#
loop_
_entity_poly.entity_id
_entity_poly.type
_entity_poly.pdbx_seq_one_letter_code
_entity_poly.pdbx_strand_id
1 'polypeptide(L)'
;MMKNKKNKKIQNQKIIKRKKKSKKNNQKNKMRFQMLTNEYQEIMKQQGDFWENSKGGTYPIDMGVKTGTDFVLLPRNPEFLQNSEPYEPMYIPKQTILEESIRREVERICFADTLINRVVYDCSDPSLYTKDVDPKNYDMDILPFYIPQNQDDITLVFESKFESGNLRRAIQICDYEYNLILKPDYFTTGHTQWYYFSISNVRKNVEYRFNIINMMKPDSLYNSGMKPLCYSEKQAKYKNDYDNVYLTHCYPYTYSQLCRYLRVIENDPVKKNRVKRKTICQTVAGNNCDCVVIGDNNNGKEKKGILLTSRVHPGETMASYTIENIMEFLIGNTIEAKQLRENFIFKIVPMLNIDGVINGNYRCNLSGVDLNRQWIDPSKKLHPTIFSTKIENEGRQGFNALL
;
A
#
# COMPACT_ATOMS: atom_id res chain seq x y z
N MET A 1 -32.13 -66.07 19.63
CA MET A 1 -30.83 -65.55 20.14
C MET A 1 -29.70 -65.44 19.09
N MET A 2 -29.60 -66.33 18.08
CA MET A 2 -28.48 -66.31 17.10
C MET A 2 -28.51 -65.18 16.05
N LYS A 3 -29.70 -64.69 15.63
CA LYS A 3 -29.82 -63.58 14.65
C LYS A 3 -29.27 -62.24 15.18
N ASN A 4 -29.42 -61.95 16.48
CA ASN A 4 -28.90 -60.71 17.09
C ASN A 4 -27.37 -60.67 17.25
N LYS A 5 -26.71 -61.82 17.41
CA LYS A 5 -25.23 -61.88 17.47
C LYS A 5 -24.58 -61.66 16.10
N LYS A 6 -25.20 -62.13 15.00
CA LYS A 6 -24.72 -61.88 13.63
C LYS A 6 -24.84 -60.40 13.23
N ASN A 7 -25.95 -59.74 13.55
CA ASN A 7 -26.14 -58.31 13.24
C ASN A 7 -25.16 -57.39 13.99
N LYS A 8 -24.91 -57.65 15.29
CA LYS A 8 -23.89 -56.90 16.06
C LYS A 8 -22.46 -57.08 15.50
N LYS A 9 -22.10 -58.29 15.04
CA LYS A 9 -20.78 -58.55 14.41
C LYS A 9 -20.61 -57.78 13.09
N ILE A 10 -21.64 -57.73 12.24
CA ILE A 10 -21.60 -57.01 10.95
C ILE A 10 -21.51 -55.49 11.18
N GLN A 11 -22.23 -54.97 12.17
CA GLN A 11 -22.23 -53.54 12.50
C GLN A 11 -20.87 -53.09 13.08
N ASN A 12 -20.25 -53.90 13.95
CA ASN A 12 -18.89 -53.64 14.45
C ASN A 12 -17.84 -53.72 13.34
N GLN A 13 -17.94 -54.66 12.40
CA GLN A 13 -17.03 -54.73 11.25
C GLN A 13 -17.16 -53.52 10.30
N LYS A 14 -18.38 -53.00 10.09
CA LYS A 14 -18.61 -51.76 9.33
C LYS A 14 -18.03 -50.52 10.02
N ILE A 15 -18.12 -50.43 11.35
CA ILE A 15 -17.52 -49.34 12.14
C ILE A 15 -15.99 -49.40 12.10
N ILE A 16 -15.39 -50.59 12.22
CA ILE A 16 -13.94 -50.77 12.13
C ILE A 16 -13.43 -50.44 10.72
N LYS A 17 -14.15 -50.84 9.66
CA LYS A 17 -13.82 -50.45 8.27
C LYS A 17 -13.93 -48.95 8.05
N ARG A 18 -14.96 -48.27 8.61
CA ARG A 18 -15.10 -46.80 8.57
C ARG A 18 -13.99 -46.09 9.34
N LYS A 19 -13.63 -46.57 10.54
CA LYS A 19 -12.51 -46.02 11.34
C LYS A 19 -11.15 -46.25 10.66
N LYS A 20 -10.92 -47.38 10.01
CA LYS A 20 -9.71 -47.63 9.20
C LYS A 20 -9.67 -46.77 7.94
N LYS A 21 -10.80 -46.57 7.24
CA LYS A 21 -10.90 -45.68 6.06
C LYS A 21 -10.73 -44.20 6.45
N SER A 22 -11.28 -43.78 7.59
CA SER A 22 -11.07 -42.46 8.20
C SER A 22 -9.62 -42.25 8.64
N LYS A 23 -8.97 -43.24 9.29
CA LYS A 23 -7.54 -43.15 9.61
C LYS A 23 -6.64 -43.12 8.37
N LYS A 24 -6.95 -43.92 7.34
CA LYS A 24 -6.20 -43.91 6.06
C LYS A 24 -6.41 -42.59 5.30
N ASN A 25 -7.62 -42.02 5.33
CA ASN A 25 -7.90 -40.70 4.78
C ASN A 25 -7.23 -39.58 5.60
N ASN A 26 -7.19 -39.67 6.93
CA ASN A 26 -6.45 -38.74 7.78
C ASN A 26 -4.95 -38.83 7.55
N GLN A 27 -4.39 -40.01 7.29
CA GLN A 27 -2.96 -40.19 7.07
C GLN A 27 -2.55 -39.80 5.63
N LYS A 28 -3.41 -40.05 4.63
CA LYS A 28 -3.28 -39.48 3.27
C LYS A 28 -3.45 -37.96 3.27
N ASN A 29 -4.43 -37.43 4.01
CA ASN A 29 -4.61 -35.99 4.17
C ASN A 29 -3.41 -35.39 4.91
N LYS A 30 -2.86 -36.05 5.93
CA LYS A 30 -1.67 -35.58 6.66
C LYS A 30 -0.40 -35.59 5.81
N MET A 31 -0.16 -36.61 4.97
CA MET A 31 0.95 -36.60 4.00
C MET A 31 0.73 -35.60 2.85
N ARG A 32 -0.51 -35.41 2.40
CA ARG A 32 -0.87 -34.42 1.36
C ARG A 32 -0.78 -32.99 1.92
N PHE A 33 -1.11 -32.80 3.20
CA PHE A 33 -0.88 -31.56 3.95
C PHE A 33 0.62 -31.33 4.18
N GLN A 34 1.44 -32.39 4.34
CA GLN A 34 2.90 -32.31 4.47
C GLN A 34 3.60 -31.95 3.13
N MET A 35 3.11 -32.47 2.00
CA MET A 35 3.61 -32.09 0.67
C MET A 35 3.14 -30.70 0.24
N LEU A 36 1.86 -30.38 0.50
CA LEU A 36 1.34 -29.03 0.32
C LEU A 36 2.02 -28.04 1.24
N THR A 37 2.38 -28.41 2.47
CA THR A 37 3.23 -27.56 3.31
C THR A 37 4.66 -27.49 2.82
N ASN A 38 5.22 -28.42 2.05
CA ASN A 38 6.56 -28.20 1.50
C ASN A 38 6.55 -27.20 0.35
N GLU A 39 5.61 -27.29 -0.59
CA GLU A 39 5.44 -26.29 -1.67
C GLU A 39 4.82 -24.98 -1.18
N TYR A 40 3.95 -25.01 -0.16
CA TYR A 40 3.42 -23.82 0.50
C TYR A 40 4.43 -23.21 1.46
N GLN A 41 5.27 -24.00 2.14
CA GLN A 41 6.47 -23.50 2.78
C GLN A 41 7.44 -23.03 1.71
N GLU A 42 7.42 -23.51 0.47
CA GLU A 42 8.21 -22.92 -0.62
C GLU A 42 7.57 -21.63 -1.14
N ILE A 43 6.25 -21.48 -1.17
CA ILE A 43 5.53 -20.22 -1.45
C ILE A 43 5.71 -19.23 -0.30
N MET A 44 5.70 -19.68 0.95
CA MET A 44 5.86 -18.89 2.18
C MET A 44 7.32 -18.62 2.50
N LYS A 45 8.25 -19.50 2.11
CA LYS A 45 9.71 -19.31 2.09
C LYS A 45 10.13 -18.60 0.81
N GLN A 46 9.32 -18.55 -0.24
CA GLN A 46 9.48 -17.61 -1.37
C GLN A 46 8.89 -16.25 -1.05
N GLN A 47 7.87 -16.16 -0.20
CA GLN A 47 7.46 -14.93 0.49
C GLN A 47 8.53 -14.55 1.53
N GLY A 48 9.10 -15.51 2.25
CA GLY A 48 10.23 -15.36 3.16
C GLY A 48 11.53 -14.97 2.46
N ASP A 49 11.82 -15.52 1.27
CA ASP A 49 12.93 -15.20 0.38
C ASP A 49 12.64 -13.93 -0.43
N PHE A 50 11.37 -13.56 -0.61
CA PHE A 50 10.97 -12.22 -1.02
C PHE A 50 11.32 -11.20 0.07
N TRP A 51 11.26 -11.62 1.33
CA TRP A 51 11.79 -10.90 2.48
C TRP A 51 13.30 -11.13 2.75
N GLU A 52 14.00 -12.16 2.25
CA GLU A 52 15.44 -12.36 2.48
C GLU A 52 16.34 -12.00 1.28
N ASN A 53 15.86 -12.11 0.04
CA ASN A 53 16.63 -11.87 -1.18
C ASN A 53 16.41 -10.48 -1.80
N SER A 54 15.67 -9.60 -1.11
CA SER A 54 15.73 -8.14 -1.28
C SER A 54 16.96 -7.53 -0.59
N LYS A 55 18.10 -8.23 -0.64
CA LYS A 55 19.44 -7.66 -0.32
C LYS A 55 19.91 -6.78 -1.48
N GLY A 56 19.17 -5.70 -1.71
CA GLY A 56 19.53 -4.56 -2.52
C GLY A 56 19.53 -3.31 -1.65
N GLY A 57 20.45 -3.25 -0.67
CA GLY A 57 20.65 -2.09 0.20
C GLY A 57 20.01 -2.24 1.59
N THR A 58 20.76 -2.81 2.53
CA THR A 58 20.44 -2.77 3.95
C THR A 58 20.48 -1.32 4.47
N TYR A 59 19.30 -0.70 4.60
CA TYR A 59 19.08 0.41 5.51
C TYR A 59 17.96 0.00 6.47
N PRO A 60 18.09 0.29 7.79
CA PRO A 60 17.26 -0.33 8.81
C PRO A 60 15.76 -0.13 8.51
N ILE A 61 15.07 -1.27 8.56
CA ILE A 61 13.68 -1.49 8.12
C ILE A 61 12.66 -0.77 9.03
N ASP A 62 13.06 -0.30 10.20
CA ASP A 62 12.19 0.43 11.11
C ASP A 62 12.58 1.91 11.18
N MET A 63 11.91 2.75 10.37
CA MET A 63 11.96 4.20 10.54
C MET A 63 10.96 4.70 11.60
N GLY A 64 10.30 3.80 12.33
CA GLY A 64 9.37 4.14 13.41
C GLY A 64 8.19 4.96 12.92
N VAL A 65 7.69 4.70 11.70
CA VAL A 65 6.53 5.42 11.14
C VAL A 65 5.31 5.15 12.01
N LYS A 66 4.62 6.21 12.40
CA LYS A 66 3.47 6.13 13.30
C LYS A 66 2.21 6.31 12.49
N THR A 67 1.32 5.33 12.54
CA THR A 67 0.01 5.44 11.90
C THR A 67 -0.92 6.37 12.68
N GLY A 68 -0.69 6.57 13.99
CA GLY A 68 -1.61 7.30 14.85
C GLY A 68 -2.93 6.56 15.10
N THR A 69 -2.94 5.25 14.79
CA THR A 69 -4.07 4.34 14.98
C THR A 69 -3.53 3.00 15.50
N ASP A 70 -4.40 2.09 15.93
CA ASP A 70 -4.02 0.72 16.31
C ASP A 70 -3.71 -0.17 15.09
N PHE A 71 -3.75 0.40 13.88
CA PHE A 71 -3.48 -0.31 12.64
C PHE A 71 -1.97 -0.57 12.51
N VAL A 72 -1.61 -1.85 12.49
CA VAL A 72 -0.23 -2.31 12.33
C VAL A 72 0.10 -2.43 10.85
N LEU A 73 1.16 -1.74 10.42
CA LEU A 73 1.72 -1.91 9.09
C LEU A 73 2.66 -3.13 9.08
N LEU A 74 2.65 -3.84 7.96
CA LEU A 74 3.67 -4.80 7.61
C LEU A 74 5.04 -4.10 7.56
N PRO A 75 6.11 -4.79 7.98
CA PRO A 75 7.41 -4.18 8.23
C PRO A 75 8.08 -3.63 6.97
N ARG A 76 7.63 -4.01 5.77
CA ARG A 76 8.25 -3.59 4.52
C ARG A 76 7.23 -3.15 3.48
N ASN A 77 7.56 -2.03 2.84
CA ASN A 77 6.78 -1.50 1.73
C ASN A 77 7.15 -2.20 0.43
N PRO A 78 6.20 -2.29 -0.51
CA PRO A 78 6.51 -2.70 -1.87
C PRO A 78 7.52 -1.76 -2.53
N GLU A 79 8.50 -2.33 -3.23
CA GLU A 79 9.47 -1.57 -4.02
C GLU A 79 9.08 -1.59 -5.50
N PHE A 80 8.74 -0.43 -6.05
CA PHE A 80 8.49 -0.29 -7.47
C PHE A 80 9.81 -0.11 -8.22
N LEU A 81 10.12 -1.04 -9.11
CA LEU A 81 11.27 -0.94 -10.00
C LEU A 81 10.93 -0.04 -11.21
N GLN A 82 11.77 0.96 -11.47
CA GLN A 82 11.57 1.95 -12.54
C GLN A 82 11.71 1.40 -13.96
N ASN A 83 12.35 0.24 -14.15
CA ASN A 83 12.74 -0.29 -15.46
C ASN A 83 11.93 -1.54 -15.84
N SER A 84 10.60 -1.44 -15.88
CA SER A 84 9.74 -2.53 -16.38
C SER A 84 9.48 -2.41 -17.88
N GLU A 85 9.43 -3.56 -18.57
CA GLU A 85 9.00 -3.68 -19.97
C GLU A 85 7.57 -3.13 -20.20
N PRO A 86 7.16 -2.86 -21.46
CA PRO A 86 5.86 -2.27 -21.78
C PRO A 86 4.68 -3.02 -21.16
N TYR A 87 3.71 -2.25 -20.70
CA TYR A 87 2.53 -2.70 -19.96
C TYR A 87 1.65 -3.68 -20.74
N GLU A 88 1.11 -4.69 -20.07
CA GLU A 88 -0.04 -5.44 -20.60
C GLU A 88 -1.22 -4.48 -20.86
N PRO A 89 -1.94 -4.62 -21.98
CA PRO A 89 -3.04 -3.73 -22.28
C PRO A 89 -4.17 -3.93 -21.27
N MET A 90 -4.45 -2.89 -20.47
CA MET A 90 -5.70 -2.82 -19.72
C MET A 90 -6.90 -2.90 -20.68
N TYR A 91 -8.01 -3.47 -20.19
CA TYR A 91 -9.27 -3.56 -20.93
C TYR A 91 -9.60 -2.21 -21.58
N ILE A 92 -9.83 -2.23 -22.89
CA ILE A 92 -10.25 -1.05 -23.65
C ILE A 92 -11.77 -0.96 -23.50
N PRO A 93 -12.30 0.09 -22.83
CA PRO A 93 -13.74 0.22 -22.62
C PRO A 93 -14.45 0.30 -23.97
N LYS A 94 -15.38 -0.63 -24.21
CA LYS A 94 -16.30 -0.56 -25.34
C LYS A 94 -17.37 0.49 -25.06
N GLN A 95 -17.98 1.04 -26.11
CA GLN A 95 -19.14 1.93 -25.98
C GLN A 95 -20.31 1.27 -25.23
N THR A 96 -20.41 -0.07 -25.31
CA THR A 96 -21.45 -0.89 -24.66
C THR A 96 -21.13 -1.29 -23.22
N ILE A 97 -20.11 -0.71 -22.58
CA ILE A 97 -19.67 -1.15 -21.24
C ILE A 97 -20.77 -1.05 -20.19
N LEU A 98 -21.67 -0.07 -20.31
CA LEU A 98 -22.82 0.08 -19.41
C LEU A 98 -23.83 -1.07 -19.61
N GLU A 99 -24.14 -1.40 -20.86
CA GLU A 99 -25.05 -2.51 -21.20
C GLU A 99 -24.45 -3.86 -20.77
N GLU A 100 -23.16 -4.09 -21.02
CA GLU A 100 -22.43 -5.27 -20.55
C GLU A 100 -22.47 -5.39 -19.01
N SER A 101 -22.37 -4.27 -18.29
CA SER A 101 -22.44 -4.23 -16.83
C SER A 101 -23.85 -4.56 -16.33
N ILE A 102 -24.89 -3.98 -16.93
CA ILE A 102 -26.29 -4.26 -16.58
C ILE A 102 -26.62 -5.72 -16.87
N ARG A 103 -26.23 -6.24 -18.05
CA ARG A 103 -26.48 -7.63 -18.43
C ARG A 103 -25.91 -8.60 -17.41
N ARG A 104 -24.68 -8.37 -16.95
CA ARG A 104 -24.06 -9.20 -15.92
C ARG A 104 -24.76 -9.11 -14.57
N GLU A 105 -25.23 -7.92 -14.19
CA GLU A 105 -26.01 -7.80 -12.95
C GLU A 105 -27.31 -8.59 -13.03
N VAL A 106 -27.98 -8.58 -14.19
CA VAL A 106 -29.13 -9.45 -14.46
C VAL A 106 -28.75 -10.93 -14.39
N GLU A 107 -27.63 -11.34 -15.01
CA GLU A 107 -27.11 -12.71 -14.94
C GLU A 107 -26.87 -13.14 -13.48
N ARG A 108 -26.31 -12.27 -12.63
CA ARG A 108 -26.11 -12.56 -11.19
C ARG A 108 -27.43 -12.77 -10.45
N ILE A 109 -28.45 -11.99 -10.78
CA ILE A 109 -29.79 -12.14 -10.19
C ILE A 109 -30.43 -13.45 -10.66
N CYS A 110 -30.34 -13.76 -11.95
CA CYS A 110 -30.91 -14.98 -12.54
C CYS A 110 -30.21 -16.26 -12.05
N PHE A 111 -28.91 -16.20 -11.76
CA PHE A 111 -28.08 -17.33 -11.34
C PHE A 111 -27.50 -17.14 -9.93
N ALA A 112 -28.30 -16.64 -9.00
CA ALA A 112 -27.86 -16.30 -7.64
C ALA A 112 -27.19 -17.49 -6.91
N ASP A 113 -27.63 -18.73 -7.18
CA ASP A 113 -27.07 -19.95 -6.58
C ASP A 113 -25.61 -20.24 -7.01
N THR A 114 -25.13 -19.57 -8.06
CA THR A 114 -23.75 -19.71 -8.57
C THR A 114 -22.77 -18.73 -7.93
N LEU A 115 -23.26 -17.78 -7.11
CA LEU A 115 -22.43 -16.77 -6.48
C LEU A 115 -21.66 -17.35 -5.29
N ILE A 116 -20.36 -17.04 -5.22
CA ILE A 116 -19.49 -17.44 -4.12
C ILE A 116 -19.71 -16.55 -2.90
N ASN A 117 -19.78 -15.22 -3.11
CA ASN A 117 -20.00 -14.19 -2.08
C ASN A 117 -19.18 -14.39 -0.80
N ARG A 118 -17.88 -14.60 -0.96
CA ARG A 118 -16.97 -14.92 0.15
C ARG A 118 -15.98 -13.80 0.40
N VAL A 119 -15.85 -13.38 1.66
CA VAL A 119 -14.78 -12.45 2.05
C VAL A 119 -13.44 -13.19 1.99
N VAL A 120 -12.52 -12.67 1.19
CA VAL A 120 -11.17 -13.22 0.99
C VAL A 120 -10.08 -12.26 1.46
N TYR A 121 -10.45 -11.05 1.85
CA TYR A 121 -9.56 -10.10 2.52
C TYR A 121 -10.36 -9.10 3.34
N ASP A 122 -9.87 -8.79 4.52
CA ASP A 122 -10.30 -7.67 5.34
C ASP A 122 -9.10 -7.10 6.10
N CYS A 123 -8.90 -5.78 6.03
CA CYS A 123 -7.73 -5.15 6.63
C CYS A 123 -7.85 -4.95 8.15
N SER A 124 -9.04 -4.97 8.73
CA SER A 124 -9.23 -4.67 10.17
C SER A 124 -9.82 -5.82 10.94
N ASP A 125 -10.64 -6.65 10.30
CA ASP A 125 -11.27 -7.80 10.93
C ASP A 125 -10.28 -8.98 10.92
N PRO A 126 -10.26 -9.80 11.98
CA PRO A 126 -9.40 -10.98 12.00
C PRO A 126 -9.81 -11.97 10.91
N SER A 127 -8.83 -12.69 10.37
CA SER A 127 -9.08 -13.70 9.34
C SER A 127 -9.90 -14.86 9.87
N LEU A 128 -10.93 -15.24 9.11
CA LEU A 128 -11.69 -16.47 9.35
C LEU A 128 -10.91 -17.75 9.01
N TYR A 129 -9.86 -17.62 8.20
CA TYR A 129 -9.08 -18.73 7.64
C TYR A 129 -7.80 -19.02 8.43
N THR A 130 -7.25 -18.01 9.11
CA THR A 130 -5.97 -18.11 9.81
C THR A 130 -6.06 -17.89 11.32
N LYS A 131 -7.27 -17.69 11.87
CA LYS A 131 -7.50 -17.48 13.31
C LYS A 131 -6.88 -18.52 14.25
N ASP A 132 -6.79 -19.77 13.81
CA ASP A 132 -6.29 -20.90 14.61
C ASP A 132 -4.86 -21.31 14.21
N VAL A 133 -4.18 -20.47 13.43
CA VAL A 133 -2.84 -20.75 12.89
C VAL A 133 -1.85 -19.76 13.49
N ASP A 134 -0.84 -20.27 14.21
CA ASP A 134 0.24 -19.43 14.72
C ASP A 134 1.15 -19.00 13.55
N PRO A 135 1.31 -17.69 13.27
CA PRO A 135 2.21 -17.16 12.25
C PRO A 135 3.65 -17.68 12.38
N LYS A 136 4.11 -17.93 13.61
CA LYS A 136 5.48 -18.44 13.88
C LYS A 136 5.74 -19.81 13.30
N ASN A 137 4.70 -20.61 13.04
CA ASN A 137 4.86 -21.90 12.36
C ASN A 137 5.32 -21.76 10.91
N TYR A 138 5.27 -20.55 10.34
CA TYR A 138 5.63 -20.23 8.96
C TYR A 138 6.71 -19.16 8.87
N ASP A 139 7.41 -18.86 9.97
CA ASP A 139 8.43 -17.80 10.05
C ASP A 139 7.92 -16.43 9.60
N MET A 140 6.68 -16.12 10.00
CA MET A 140 6.01 -14.87 9.65
C MET A 140 5.54 -14.13 10.89
N ASP A 141 5.60 -12.80 10.82
CA ASP A 141 5.06 -11.94 11.87
C ASP A 141 3.52 -11.88 11.81
N ILE A 142 2.94 -11.87 10.59
CA ILE A 142 1.51 -11.75 10.34
C ILE A 142 1.13 -12.64 9.14
N LEU A 143 0.11 -13.49 9.31
CA LEU A 143 -0.43 -14.33 8.22
C LEU A 143 -1.33 -13.51 7.27
N PRO A 144 -1.35 -13.83 5.95
CA PRO A 144 -2.31 -13.24 5.03
C PRO A 144 -3.74 -13.56 5.49
N PHE A 145 -4.68 -12.72 5.08
CA PHE A 145 -6.09 -12.95 5.42
C PHE A 145 -6.59 -14.28 4.85
N TYR A 146 -6.20 -14.63 3.63
CA TYR A 146 -6.54 -15.90 3.01
C TYR A 146 -5.28 -16.70 2.68
N ILE A 147 -5.35 -18.01 2.92
CA ILE A 147 -4.31 -18.98 2.58
C ILE A 147 -4.88 -19.95 1.54
N PRO A 148 -4.34 -19.98 0.30
CA PRO A 148 -4.71 -20.97 -0.70
C PRO A 148 -4.54 -22.40 -0.17
N GLN A 149 -5.56 -23.23 -0.36
CA GLN A 149 -5.60 -24.57 0.24
C GLN A 149 -4.80 -25.60 -0.55
N ASN A 150 -4.59 -25.37 -1.84
CA ASN A 150 -3.83 -26.21 -2.77
C ASN A 150 -3.52 -25.44 -4.07
N GLN A 151 -2.75 -26.05 -4.97
CA GLN A 151 -2.39 -25.46 -6.27
C GLN A 151 -3.60 -25.16 -7.18
N ASP A 152 -4.70 -25.90 -7.03
CA ASP A 152 -5.92 -25.69 -7.82
C ASP A 152 -6.77 -24.55 -7.27
N ASP A 153 -6.45 -24.00 -6.09
CA ASP A 153 -7.15 -22.89 -5.49
C ASP A 153 -6.95 -21.60 -6.30
N ILE A 154 -8.03 -21.12 -6.91
CA ILE A 154 -8.06 -19.95 -7.79
C ILE A 154 -8.23 -18.63 -7.02
N THR A 155 -8.39 -18.70 -5.69
CA THR A 155 -8.72 -17.54 -4.87
C THR A 155 -7.51 -16.59 -4.79
N LEU A 156 -7.72 -15.35 -5.17
CA LEU A 156 -6.70 -14.30 -5.02
C LEU A 156 -6.49 -13.95 -3.55
N VAL A 157 -5.23 -13.68 -3.20
CA VAL A 157 -4.84 -13.21 -1.88
C VAL A 157 -4.54 -11.71 -1.98
N PHE A 158 -5.23 -10.90 -1.20
CA PHE A 158 -5.06 -9.45 -1.18
C PHE A 158 -4.32 -9.00 0.08
N GLU A 159 -3.60 -7.89 -0.01
CA GLU A 159 -2.98 -7.23 1.14
C GLU A 159 -2.81 -5.73 0.90
N SER A 160 -3.05 -4.92 1.92
CA SER A 160 -2.90 -3.46 1.90
C SER A 160 -2.41 -2.87 3.23
N LYS A 161 -1.98 -3.70 4.19
CA LYS A 161 -1.38 -3.30 5.47
C LYS A 161 0.08 -2.88 5.27
N PHE A 162 0.35 -1.95 4.38
CA PHE A 162 1.67 -1.35 4.21
C PHE A 162 1.51 0.15 4.04
N GLU A 163 2.62 0.89 4.09
CA GLU A 163 2.56 2.36 4.02
C GLU A 163 1.85 2.82 2.75
N SER A 164 0.94 3.78 2.91
CA SER A 164 0.04 4.27 1.85
C SER A 164 -0.96 3.24 1.31
N GLY A 165 -1.02 2.03 1.86
CA GLY A 165 -1.95 0.98 1.43
C GLY A 165 -3.42 1.32 1.74
N ASN A 166 -4.28 1.14 0.74
CA ASN A 166 -5.72 1.33 0.87
C ASN A 166 -6.51 0.28 0.10
N LEU A 167 -7.02 -0.70 0.85
CA LEU A 167 -8.13 -1.58 0.54
C LEU A 167 -8.74 -2.01 1.89
N ARG A 168 -10.05 -1.84 2.09
CA ARG A 168 -10.73 -2.28 3.33
C ARG A 168 -11.06 -3.76 3.27
N ARG A 169 -11.63 -4.22 2.16
CA ARG A 169 -12.19 -5.57 2.01
C ARG A 169 -12.21 -6.02 0.55
N ALA A 170 -11.97 -7.31 0.31
CA ALA A 170 -12.22 -7.95 -0.98
C ALA A 170 -13.19 -9.12 -0.81
N ILE A 171 -14.21 -9.15 -1.66
CA ILE A 171 -15.27 -10.16 -1.67
C ILE A 171 -15.22 -10.85 -3.03
N GLN A 172 -14.94 -12.15 -3.04
CA GLN A 172 -15.01 -12.97 -4.23
C GLN A 172 -16.47 -13.25 -4.56
N ILE A 173 -16.93 -12.74 -5.70
CA ILE A 173 -18.30 -12.87 -6.18
C ILE A 173 -18.43 -14.12 -7.06
N CYS A 174 -17.47 -14.29 -7.99
CA CYS A 174 -17.33 -15.47 -8.85
C CYS A 174 -15.85 -15.88 -8.89
N ASP A 175 -15.54 -16.95 -9.64
CA ASP A 175 -14.18 -17.51 -9.77
C ASP A 175 -13.09 -16.44 -9.96
N TYR A 176 -13.30 -15.48 -10.88
CA TYR A 176 -12.33 -14.43 -11.22
C TYR A 176 -12.89 -13.01 -11.08
N GLU A 177 -13.95 -12.83 -10.28
CA GLU A 177 -14.61 -11.54 -10.10
C GLU A 177 -14.72 -11.16 -8.63
N TYR A 178 -14.29 -9.93 -8.32
CA TYR A 178 -14.16 -9.45 -6.95
C TYR A 178 -14.80 -8.07 -6.79
N ASN A 179 -15.61 -7.91 -5.75
CA ASN A 179 -16.03 -6.60 -5.27
C ASN A 179 -15.04 -6.12 -4.21
N LEU A 180 -14.51 -4.91 -4.42
CA LEU A 180 -13.52 -4.26 -3.59
C LEU A 180 -14.15 -3.07 -2.88
N ILE A 181 -13.86 -2.95 -1.59
CA ILE A 181 -14.27 -1.84 -0.75
C ILE A 181 -13.01 -1.13 -0.28
N LEU A 182 -12.89 0.16 -0.56
CA LEU A 182 -11.79 1.01 -0.10
C LEU A 182 -12.08 1.56 1.30
N LYS A 183 -11.02 1.95 2.02
CA LYS A 183 -11.15 2.73 3.25
C LYS A 183 -11.45 4.20 2.87
N PRO A 184 -12.51 4.83 3.43
CA PRO A 184 -12.63 6.29 3.38
C PRO A 184 -11.50 6.93 4.20
N ASP A 185 -11.26 8.22 3.99
CA ASP A 185 -10.29 8.95 4.80
C ASP A 185 -10.71 8.92 6.28
N TYR A 186 -9.74 8.73 7.17
CA TYR A 186 -9.99 8.69 8.61
C TYR A 186 -10.76 9.90 9.11
N PHE A 187 -11.77 9.65 9.96
CA PHE A 187 -12.65 10.65 10.56
C PHE A 187 -13.44 11.50 9.55
N THR A 188 -13.66 10.98 8.36
CA THR A 188 -14.53 11.60 7.35
C THR A 188 -15.65 10.64 6.95
N THR A 189 -16.70 11.19 6.31
CA THR A 189 -17.78 10.41 5.69
C THR A 189 -17.58 10.24 4.18
N GLY A 190 -16.38 10.55 3.65
CA GLY A 190 -16.12 10.58 2.21
C GLY A 190 -14.64 10.46 1.82
N HIS A 191 -14.29 11.08 0.69
CA HIS A 191 -12.94 11.08 0.11
C HIS A 191 -12.37 9.70 -0.25
N THR A 192 -13.20 8.84 -0.80
CA THR A 192 -12.82 7.48 -1.20
C THR A 192 -12.36 7.45 -2.66
N GLN A 193 -11.09 7.78 -2.92
CA GLN A 193 -10.51 7.75 -4.27
C GLN A 193 -9.15 7.06 -4.35
N TRP A 194 -8.32 7.18 -3.31
CA TRP A 194 -7.03 6.50 -3.28
C TRP A 194 -7.22 5.01 -3.02
N TYR A 195 -6.56 4.19 -3.83
CA TYR A 195 -6.42 2.75 -3.61
C TYR A 195 -4.99 2.36 -3.89
N TYR A 196 -4.49 1.43 -3.09
CA TYR A 196 -3.17 0.85 -3.27
C TYR A 196 -3.11 -0.47 -2.49
N PHE A 197 -3.06 -1.58 -3.21
CA PHE A 197 -3.05 -2.91 -2.61
C PHE A 197 -2.31 -3.90 -3.50
N SER A 198 -1.88 -5.00 -2.91
CA SER A 198 -1.25 -6.12 -3.58
C SER A 198 -2.24 -7.27 -3.78
N ILE A 199 -1.99 -8.04 -4.81
CA ILE A 199 -2.69 -9.26 -5.19
C ILE A 199 -1.64 -10.32 -5.47
N SER A 200 -1.82 -11.51 -4.91
CA SER A 200 -1.02 -12.68 -5.24
C SER A 200 -1.92 -13.87 -5.58
N ASN A 201 -1.32 -14.99 -5.99
CA ASN A 201 -2.01 -16.14 -6.58
C ASN A 201 -2.71 -15.84 -7.93
N VAL A 202 -2.20 -14.85 -8.67
CA VAL A 202 -2.67 -14.56 -10.04
C VAL A 202 -2.19 -15.64 -11.00
N ARG A 203 -3.02 -15.97 -12.00
CA ARG A 203 -2.73 -16.99 -13.02
C ARG A 203 -2.59 -16.36 -14.40
N LYS A 204 -1.64 -16.88 -15.17
CA LYS A 204 -1.41 -16.47 -16.56
C LYS A 204 -2.64 -16.75 -17.43
N ASN A 205 -2.94 -15.85 -18.37
CA ASN A 205 -4.04 -15.97 -19.34
C ASN A 205 -5.45 -16.06 -18.71
N VAL A 206 -5.63 -15.55 -17.50
CA VAL A 206 -6.94 -15.44 -16.85
C VAL A 206 -7.37 -13.98 -16.81
N GLU A 207 -8.58 -13.70 -17.24
CA GLU A 207 -9.17 -12.37 -17.12
C GLU A 207 -9.78 -12.21 -15.72
N TYR A 208 -9.26 -11.24 -14.97
CA TYR A 208 -9.77 -10.87 -13.65
C TYR A 208 -10.60 -9.59 -13.73
N ARG A 209 -11.69 -9.56 -12.96
CA ARG A 209 -12.54 -8.37 -12.82
C ARG A 209 -12.57 -7.88 -11.39
N PHE A 210 -12.24 -6.60 -11.22
CA PHE A 210 -12.30 -5.92 -9.93
C PHE A 210 -13.32 -4.78 -10.01
N ASN A 211 -14.35 -4.83 -9.17
CA ASN A 211 -15.37 -3.79 -9.05
C ASN A 211 -15.11 -3.01 -7.77
N ILE A 212 -14.65 -1.76 -7.85
CA ILE A 212 -14.54 -0.89 -6.67
C ILE A 212 -15.91 -0.25 -6.42
N ILE A 213 -16.65 -0.78 -5.44
CA ILE A 213 -18.09 -0.49 -5.29
C ILE A 213 -18.40 0.75 -4.45
N ASN A 214 -17.41 1.32 -3.76
CA ASN A 214 -17.59 2.49 -2.89
C ASN A 214 -16.70 3.69 -3.30
N MET A 215 -16.31 3.76 -4.57
CA MET A 215 -15.55 4.90 -5.08
C MET A 215 -16.48 6.12 -5.23
N MET A 216 -16.24 7.17 -4.44
CA MET A 216 -17.15 8.31 -4.33
C MET A 216 -16.51 9.60 -4.86
N LYS A 217 -16.50 9.77 -6.18
CA LYS A 217 -16.16 11.05 -6.83
C LYS A 217 -16.83 11.17 -8.21
N PRO A 218 -17.92 11.96 -8.31
CA PRO A 218 -18.64 12.14 -9.58
C PRO A 218 -17.73 12.65 -10.71
N ASP A 219 -16.91 13.67 -10.44
CA ASP A 219 -15.97 14.26 -11.42
C ASP A 219 -14.57 13.64 -11.30
N SER A 220 -14.49 12.33 -11.52
CA SER A 220 -13.23 11.61 -11.47
C SER A 220 -12.46 11.72 -12.77
N LEU A 221 -11.12 11.72 -12.70
CA LEU A 221 -10.25 11.71 -13.88
C LEU A 221 -10.44 10.46 -14.75
N TYR A 222 -11.02 9.38 -14.19
CA TYR A 222 -11.43 8.21 -14.96
C TYR A 222 -12.49 8.55 -16.03
N ASN A 223 -13.33 9.57 -15.80
CA ASN A 223 -14.27 10.08 -16.81
C ASN A 223 -13.57 10.75 -17.99
N SER A 224 -12.29 11.11 -17.81
CA SER A 224 -11.44 11.76 -18.81
C SER A 224 -10.31 10.85 -19.30
N GLY A 225 -10.44 9.52 -19.10
CA GLY A 225 -9.51 8.53 -19.65
C GLY A 225 -8.31 8.17 -18.77
N MET A 226 -8.27 8.63 -17.51
CA MET A 226 -7.32 8.07 -16.54
C MET A 226 -7.53 6.56 -16.42
N LYS A 227 -6.42 5.82 -16.31
CA LYS A 227 -6.43 4.36 -16.13
C LYS A 227 -5.77 4.00 -14.80
N PRO A 228 -6.17 2.89 -14.16
CA PRO A 228 -5.48 2.38 -12.98
C PRO A 228 -4.01 2.07 -13.32
N LEU A 229 -3.12 2.16 -12.34
CA LEU A 229 -1.76 1.66 -12.47
C LEU A 229 -1.71 0.22 -11.95
N CYS A 230 -1.15 -0.67 -12.77
CA CYS A 230 -0.86 -2.05 -12.43
C CYS A 230 0.65 -2.27 -12.50
N TYR A 231 1.23 -2.91 -11.49
CA TYR A 231 2.66 -3.21 -11.43
C TYR A 231 2.87 -4.68 -11.07
N SER A 232 3.64 -5.39 -11.90
CA SER A 232 4.02 -6.80 -11.72
C SER A 232 5.44 -6.89 -11.18
N GLU A 233 5.63 -7.60 -10.07
CA GLU A 233 6.98 -7.84 -9.56
C GLU A 233 7.76 -8.84 -10.40
N LYS A 234 7.10 -9.88 -10.93
CA LYS A 234 7.72 -10.87 -11.83
C LYS A 234 8.26 -10.21 -13.07
N GLN A 235 7.49 -9.35 -13.72
CA GLN A 235 7.92 -8.60 -14.90
C GLN A 235 9.11 -7.71 -14.57
N ALA A 236 9.16 -7.19 -13.34
CA ALA A 236 10.21 -6.30 -12.91
C ALA A 236 11.49 -7.02 -12.41
N LYS A 237 11.38 -8.24 -11.88
CA LYS A 237 12.50 -9.03 -11.31
C LYS A 237 12.91 -10.24 -12.14
N TYR A 238 12.27 -10.51 -13.29
CA TYR A 238 12.46 -11.68 -14.16
C TYR A 238 12.46 -13.03 -13.39
N LYS A 239 11.44 -13.32 -12.54
CA LYS A 239 11.38 -14.57 -11.74
C LYS A 239 10.00 -15.25 -11.67
N ASN A 240 10.02 -16.59 -11.73
CA ASN A 240 9.01 -17.61 -11.33
C ASN A 240 7.63 -17.63 -12.02
N ASP A 241 6.80 -18.66 -11.78
CA ASP A 241 5.49 -18.88 -12.41
C ASP A 241 4.32 -18.12 -11.76
N TYR A 242 4.43 -17.73 -10.49
CA TYR A 242 3.45 -16.92 -9.75
C TYR A 242 3.94 -15.48 -9.57
N ASP A 243 3.02 -14.53 -9.59
CA ASP A 243 3.34 -13.10 -9.54
C ASP A 243 2.63 -12.39 -8.39
N ASN A 244 3.28 -11.36 -7.85
CA ASN A 244 2.67 -10.37 -6.97
C ASN A 244 2.40 -9.13 -7.80
N VAL A 245 1.13 -8.75 -7.86
CA VAL A 245 0.66 -7.61 -8.65
C VAL A 245 0.15 -6.53 -7.72
N TYR A 246 0.52 -5.30 -7.99
CA TYR A 246 0.04 -4.13 -7.25
C TYR A 246 -0.93 -3.35 -8.13
N LEU A 247 -2.11 -3.07 -7.59
CA LEU A 247 -3.06 -2.15 -8.18
C LEU A 247 -3.09 -0.86 -7.36
N THR A 248 -2.91 0.27 -8.04
CA THR A 248 -2.84 1.58 -7.40
C THR A 248 -3.44 2.69 -8.25
N HIS A 249 -3.93 3.73 -7.59
CA HIS A 249 -4.50 4.90 -8.25
C HIS A 249 -3.46 5.63 -9.11
N CYS A 250 -2.25 5.79 -8.61
CA CYS A 250 -1.07 6.23 -9.37
C CYS A 250 0.19 5.78 -8.62
N TYR A 251 1.37 6.06 -9.18
CA TYR A 251 2.64 5.58 -8.65
C TYR A 251 2.85 6.06 -7.19
N PRO A 252 2.88 5.19 -6.19
CA PRO A 252 2.88 5.64 -4.80
C PRO A 252 4.23 6.26 -4.43
N TYR A 253 4.17 7.28 -3.58
CA TYR A 253 5.34 7.89 -2.98
C TYR A 253 5.14 7.89 -1.46
N THR A 254 5.96 7.16 -0.73
CA THR A 254 5.79 6.97 0.73
C THR A 254 6.60 7.98 1.55
N TYR A 255 6.21 8.20 2.80
CA TYR A 255 7.00 9.01 3.74
C TYR A 255 8.35 8.35 4.03
N SER A 256 8.41 7.01 4.11
CA SER A 256 9.69 6.31 4.23
C SER A 256 10.63 6.56 3.03
N GLN A 257 10.09 6.64 1.82
CA GLN A 257 10.87 7.03 0.63
C GLN A 257 11.42 8.45 0.75
N LEU A 258 10.59 9.42 1.18
CA LEU A 258 11.05 10.79 1.43
C LEU A 258 12.20 10.81 2.44
N CYS A 259 12.02 10.18 3.60
CA CYS A 259 13.03 10.17 4.65
C CYS A 259 14.34 9.50 4.20
N ARG A 260 14.27 8.48 3.33
CA ARG A 260 15.46 7.89 2.70
C ARG A 260 16.15 8.88 1.76
N TYR A 261 15.39 9.53 0.88
CA TYR A 261 15.93 10.57 -0.02
C TYR A 261 16.62 11.69 0.75
N LEU A 262 15.97 12.22 1.80
CA LEU A 262 16.54 13.26 2.66
C LEU A 262 17.83 12.80 3.35
N ARG A 263 17.88 11.55 3.81
CA ARG A 263 19.11 10.99 4.41
C ARG A 263 20.23 10.83 3.38
N VAL A 264 19.92 10.50 2.13
CA VAL A 264 20.93 10.39 1.06
C VAL A 264 21.56 11.75 0.78
N ILE A 265 20.75 12.80 0.61
CA ILE A 265 21.29 14.15 0.33
C ILE A 265 22.10 14.72 1.51
N GLU A 266 21.74 14.41 2.75
CA GLU A 266 22.47 14.86 3.95
C GLU A 266 23.83 14.16 4.12
N ASN A 267 23.96 12.92 3.67
CA ASN A 267 25.20 12.14 3.77
C ASN A 267 26.13 12.32 2.57
N ASP A 268 25.66 12.92 1.48
CA ASP A 268 26.48 13.18 0.30
C ASP A 268 27.54 14.25 0.60
N PRO A 269 28.83 14.00 0.27
CA PRO A 269 29.94 14.88 0.64
C PRO A 269 29.87 16.28 0.02
N VAL A 270 29.22 16.42 -1.13
CA VAL A 270 29.11 17.68 -1.88
C VAL A 270 27.76 18.34 -1.59
N LYS A 271 26.67 17.59 -1.74
CA LYS A 271 25.30 18.11 -1.63
C LYS A 271 24.98 18.65 -0.24
N LYS A 272 25.50 18.03 0.82
CA LYS A 272 25.28 18.46 2.22
C LYS A 272 25.68 19.91 2.49
N ASN A 273 26.62 20.47 1.73
CA ASN A 273 27.07 21.86 1.91
C ASN A 273 26.07 22.89 1.37
N ARG A 274 25.06 22.46 0.62
CA ARG A 274 24.03 23.29 0.00
C ARG A 274 22.65 23.13 0.65
N VAL A 275 22.54 22.21 1.60
CA VAL A 275 21.27 21.74 2.17
C VAL A 275 21.35 21.73 3.69
N LYS A 276 20.30 22.24 4.35
CA LYS A 276 20.07 22.02 5.78
C LYS A 276 18.64 21.55 6.01
N ARG A 277 18.49 20.45 6.74
CA ARG A 277 17.19 19.93 7.16
C ARG A 277 16.88 20.38 8.59
N LYS A 278 15.62 20.70 8.85
CA LYS A 278 15.11 20.98 10.20
C LYS A 278 13.73 20.39 10.34
N THR A 279 13.47 19.66 11.42
CA THR A 279 12.11 19.28 11.80
C THR A 279 11.37 20.50 12.37
N ILE A 280 10.27 20.90 11.73
CA ILE A 280 9.50 22.11 12.09
C ILE A 280 8.32 21.82 13.03
N CYS A 281 7.85 20.56 13.05
CA CYS A 281 6.90 20.05 14.03
C CYS A 281 6.83 18.53 13.96
N GLN A 282 6.06 17.96 14.88
CA GLN A 282 5.51 16.62 14.73
C GLN A 282 4.05 16.68 14.29
N THR A 283 3.61 15.69 13.53
CA THR A 283 2.22 15.52 13.12
C THR A 283 1.33 15.04 14.28
N VAL A 284 0.04 14.82 14.02
CA VAL A 284 -0.91 14.32 15.03
C VAL A 284 -0.48 12.92 15.51
N ALA A 285 -0.03 12.06 14.60
CA ALA A 285 0.52 10.75 14.94
C ALA A 285 1.95 10.80 15.51
N GLY A 286 2.59 11.97 15.55
CA GLY A 286 3.95 12.12 16.07
C GLY A 286 5.06 11.80 15.08
N ASN A 287 4.79 11.88 13.77
CA ASN A 287 5.79 11.78 12.70
C ASN A 287 6.46 13.16 12.47
N ASN A 288 7.72 13.16 12.05
CA ASN A 288 8.44 14.42 11.82
C ASN A 288 8.01 15.08 10.51
N CYS A 289 7.64 16.36 10.59
CA CYS A 289 7.47 17.22 9.43
C CYS A 289 8.73 18.07 9.27
N ASP A 290 9.43 17.88 8.15
CA ASP A 290 10.71 18.52 7.92
C ASP A 290 10.60 19.67 6.91
N CYS A 291 11.42 20.69 7.13
CA CYS A 291 11.72 21.74 6.18
C CYS A 291 13.17 21.58 5.72
N VAL A 292 13.38 21.59 4.40
CA VAL A 292 14.68 21.54 3.73
C VAL A 292 14.99 22.94 3.24
N VAL A 293 16.14 23.47 3.66
CA VAL A 293 16.64 24.76 3.20
C VAL A 293 17.80 24.56 2.26
N ILE A 294 17.67 25.14 1.06
CA ILE A 294 18.64 25.02 -0.03
C ILE A 294 19.13 26.40 -0.43
N GLY A 295 20.44 26.58 -0.46
CA GLY A 295 21.09 27.82 -0.86
C GLY A 295 22.59 27.79 -0.61
N ASP A 296 23.33 28.67 -1.26
CA ASP A 296 24.76 28.86 -1.02
C ASP A 296 24.97 29.92 0.07
N ASN A 297 26.17 29.97 0.68
CA ASN A 297 26.51 30.97 1.70
C ASN A 297 26.22 32.39 1.18
N ASN A 298 25.64 33.22 2.05
CA ASN A 298 25.20 34.56 1.72
C ASN A 298 26.34 35.57 1.66
N ASN A 299 27.54 35.29 2.20
CA ASN A 299 28.68 36.23 2.26
C ASN A 299 28.25 37.65 2.73
N GLY A 300 27.27 37.74 3.63
CA GLY A 300 26.71 39.00 4.12
C GLY A 300 25.67 39.69 3.23
N LYS A 301 25.25 39.10 2.10
CA LYS A 301 24.17 39.62 1.25
C LYS A 301 22.80 39.11 1.68
N GLU A 302 21.81 40.00 1.71
CA GLU A 302 20.42 39.60 1.89
C GLU A 302 19.90 38.88 0.63
N LYS A 303 19.29 37.71 0.80
CA LYS A 303 18.70 36.92 -0.30
C LYS A 303 17.20 36.79 -0.11
N LYS A 304 16.47 36.76 -1.23
CA LYS A 304 15.02 36.53 -1.22
C LYS A 304 14.72 35.08 -0.87
N GLY A 305 13.73 34.87 0.00
CA GLY A 305 13.22 33.54 0.35
C GLY A 305 12.16 33.05 -0.65
N ILE A 306 12.24 31.80 -1.06
CA ILE A 306 11.21 31.10 -1.83
C ILE A 306 10.69 29.93 -0.99
N LEU A 307 9.40 29.96 -0.64
CA LEU A 307 8.75 28.86 0.07
C LEU A 307 8.07 27.93 -0.93
N LEU A 308 8.42 26.65 -0.91
CA LEU A 308 7.74 25.58 -1.63
C LEU A 308 7.12 24.61 -0.62
N THR A 309 5.88 24.22 -0.87
CA THR A 309 5.21 23.20 -0.07
C THR A 309 4.65 22.14 -1.00
N SER A 310 4.60 20.90 -0.54
CA SER A 310 4.10 19.80 -1.35
C SER A 310 3.27 18.83 -0.50
N ARG A 311 2.47 18.03 -1.21
CA ARG A 311 1.72 16.91 -0.68
C ARG A 311 0.79 17.25 0.50
N VAL A 312 0.02 18.32 0.34
CA VAL A 312 -1.05 18.70 1.28
C VAL A 312 -2.21 17.69 1.27
N HIS A 313 -2.52 17.14 0.09
CA HIS A 313 -3.42 16.00 -0.03
C HIS A 313 -2.61 14.71 -0.21
N PRO A 314 -2.84 13.68 0.61
CA PRO A 314 -2.04 12.47 0.61
C PRO A 314 -2.06 11.68 -0.71
N GLY A 315 -3.20 11.61 -1.37
CA GLY A 315 -3.37 10.86 -2.63
C GLY A 315 -2.75 11.53 -3.85
N GLU A 316 -2.26 12.76 -3.73
CA GLU A 316 -1.67 13.56 -4.82
C GLU A 316 -0.18 13.25 -5.02
N THR A 317 0.12 11.96 -5.10
CA THR A 317 1.10 11.36 -6.03
C THR A 317 2.27 12.20 -6.53
N MET A 318 1.97 12.82 -7.66
CA MET A 318 2.87 13.59 -8.50
C MET A 318 3.58 14.70 -7.74
N ALA A 319 2.97 15.29 -6.70
CA ALA A 319 3.54 16.41 -5.99
C ALA A 319 4.87 16.05 -5.28
N SER A 320 4.99 14.80 -4.79
CA SER A 320 6.22 14.35 -4.13
C SER A 320 7.36 14.10 -5.12
N TYR A 321 7.07 13.50 -6.28
CA TYR A 321 8.06 13.35 -7.34
C TYR A 321 8.51 14.70 -7.91
N THR A 322 7.58 15.64 -8.09
CA THR A 322 7.91 16.99 -8.55
C THR A 322 8.80 17.71 -7.56
N ILE A 323 8.48 17.70 -6.26
CA ILE A 323 9.29 18.41 -5.27
C ILE A 323 10.66 17.75 -5.07
N GLU A 324 10.75 16.42 -5.17
CA GLU A 324 12.03 15.70 -5.16
C GLU A 324 12.92 16.11 -6.34
N ASN A 325 12.39 16.12 -7.56
CA ASN A 325 13.15 16.55 -8.74
C ASN A 325 13.55 18.02 -8.69
N ILE A 326 12.69 18.90 -8.15
CA ILE A 326 13.05 20.31 -7.90
C ILE A 326 14.22 20.38 -6.93
N MET A 327 14.18 19.64 -5.81
CA MET A 327 15.28 19.59 -4.86
C MET A 327 16.56 19.07 -5.51
N GLU A 328 16.50 17.96 -6.26
CA GLU A 328 17.67 17.38 -6.92
C GLU A 328 18.30 18.36 -7.92
N PHE A 329 17.48 19.05 -8.72
CA PHE A 329 17.95 20.12 -9.61
C PHE A 329 18.61 21.25 -8.83
N LEU A 330 17.92 21.78 -7.81
CA LEU A 330 18.42 22.89 -6.98
C LEU A 330 19.68 22.54 -6.22
N ILE A 331 19.95 21.27 -5.93
CA ILE A 331 21.15 20.80 -5.25
C ILE A 331 22.28 20.51 -6.26
N GLY A 332 21.95 20.31 -7.53
CA GLY A 332 22.87 19.96 -8.60
C GLY A 332 23.92 21.02 -8.96
N ASN A 333 24.82 20.63 -9.86
CA ASN A 333 25.99 21.43 -10.29
C ASN A 333 25.75 22.24 -11.58
N THR A 334 24.52 22.29 -12.10
CA THR A 334 24.22 23.08 -13.29
C THR A 334 24.41 24.58 -13.01
N ILE A 335 24.72 25.33 -14.06
CA ILE A 335 24.97 26.77 -13.96
C ILE A 335 23.71 27.48 -13.45
N GLU A 336 22.55 27.06 -13.93
CA GLU A 336 21.23 27.58 -13.56
C GLU A 336 20.95 27.33 -12.08
N ALA A 337 21.19 26.12 -11.58
CA ALA A 337 20.97 25.80 -10.17
C ALA A 337 21.91 26.60 -9.26
N LYS A 338 23.17 26.78 -9.68
CA LYS A 338 24.13 27.61 -8.96
C LYS A 338 23.68 29.07 -8.89
N GLN A 339 23.29 29.66 -10.02
CA GLN A 339 22.76 31.01 -10.08
C GLN A 339 21.53 31.18 -9.16
N LEU A 340 20.63 30.20 -9.12
CA LEU A 340 19.48 30.23 -8.21
C LEU A 340 19.91 30.22 -6.74
N ARG A 341 20.83 29.35 -6.33
CA ARG A 341 21.33 29.27 -4.94
C ARG A 341 22.16 30.48 -4.52
N GLU A 342 22.81 31.17 -5.46
CA GLU A 342 23.54 32.42 -5.21
C GLU A 342 22.60 33.61 -4.97
N ASN A 343 21.35 33.56 -5.47
CA ASN A 343 20.41 34.69 -5.41
C ASN A 343 19.21 34.47 -4.46
N PHE A 344 18.84 33.21 -4.19
CA PHE A 344 17.67 32.84 -3.42
C PHE A 344 17.98 31.82 -2.32
N ILE A 345 17.17 31.85 -1.27
CA ILE A 345 17.09 30.77 -0.27
C ILE A 345 15.77 30.04 -0.46
N PHE A 346 15.83 28.75 -0.78
CA PHE A 346 14.64 27.92 -0.91
C PHE A 346 14.34 27.26 0.42
N LYS A 347 13.14 27.46 0.96
CA LYS A 347 12.59 26.73 2.10
C LYS A 347 11.54 25.77 1.57
N ILE A 348 11.71 24.48 1.79
CA ILE A 348 10.90 23.46 1.14
C ILE A 348 10.31 22.54 2.20
N VAL A 349 8.98 22.45 2.27
CA VAL A 349 8.28 21.43 3.06
C VAL A 349 7.79 20.34 2.09
N PRO A 350 8.55 19.25 1.91
CA PRO A 350 8.31 18.26 0.85
C PRO A 350 7.05 17.42 1.06
N MET A 351 6.53 17.34 2.29
CA MET A 351 5.31 16.62 2.59
C MET A 351 4.57 17.24 3.76
N LEU A 352 3.41 17.86 3.48
CA LEU A 352 2.59 18.50 4.51
C LEU A 352 1.68 17.51 5.25
N ASN A 353 1.22 16.43 4.60
CA ASN A 353 0.26 15.49 5.16
C ASN A 353 0.84 14.09 5.34
N ILE A 354 1.89 14.00 6.18
CA ILE A 354 2.60 12.75 6.46
C ILE A 354 1.66 11.65 6.96
N ASP A 355 0.82 11.96 7.95
CA ASP A 355 -0.04 10.94 8.55
C ASP A 355 -1.06 10.38 7.56
N GLY A 356 -1.67 11.25 6.73
CA GLY A 356 -2.56 10.80 5.68
C GLY A 356 -1.84 9.95 4.62
N VAL A 357 -0.59 10.27 4.29
CA VAL A 357 0.23 9.46 3.36
C VAL A 357 0.49 8.07 3.94
N ILE A 358 0.90 7.98 5.21
CA ILE A 358 1.18 6.69 5.86
C ILE A 358 -0.07 5.80 5.89
N ASN A 359 -1.23 6.38 6.21
CA ASN A 359 -2.48 5.65 6.40
C ASN A 359 -3.26 5.33 5.10
N GLY A 360 -2.79 5.85 3.95
CA GLY A 360 -3.45 5.65 2.66
C GLY A 360 -4.73 6.48 2.50
N ASN A 361 -4.76 7.70 3.05
CA ASN A 361 -5.82 8.66 2.76
C ASN A 361 -5.67 9.22 1.34
N TYR A 362 -6.71 9.89 0.85
CA TYR A 362 -6.70 10.65 -0.39
C TYR A 362 -6.56 12.16 -0.15
N ARG A 363 -7.30 12.73 0.80
CA ARG A 363 -7.48 14.19 0.95
C ARG A 363 -7.11 14.72 2.33
N CYS A 364 -7.62 14.10 3.39
CA CYS A 364 -7.61 14.65 4.74
C CYS A 364 -6.43 14.15 5.59
N ASN A 365 -6.08 14.91 6.62
CA ASN A 365 -5.20 14.45 7.70
C ASN A 365 -5.99 13.58 8.73
N LEU A 366 -5.33 13.17 9.82
CA LEU A 366 -5.97 12.39 10.89
C LEU A 366 -6.94 13.18 11.78
N SER A 367 -7.11 14.49 11.62
CA SER A 367 -8.22 15.22 12.25
C SER A 367 -9.45 15.31 11.33
N GLY A 368 -9.45 14.62 10.19
CA GLY A 368 -10.58 14.55 9.27
C GLY A 368 -10.81 15.80 8.42
N VAL A 369 -9.81 16.69 8.29
CA VAL A 369 -9.97 17.96 7.55
C VAL A 369 -9.05 18.05 6.33
N ASP A 370 -9.50 18.79 5.31
CA ASP A 370 -8.65 19.25 4.21
C ASP A 370 -7.68 20.31 4.75
N LEU A 371 -6.39 19.96 4.84
CA LEU A 371 -5.33 20.85 5.32
C LEU A 371 -5.18 22.12 4.47
N ASN A 372 -5.53 22.06 3.18
CA ASN A 372 -5.52 23.20 2.28
C ASN A 372 -6.71 24.16 2.50
N ARG A 373 -7.54 23.91 3.52
CA ARG A 373 -8.56 24.85 4.03
C ARG A 373 -8.20 25.45 5.39
N GLN A 374 -7.05 25.09 5.95
CA GLN A 374 -6.67 25.46 7.33
C GLN A 374 -5.66 26.60 7.42
N TRP A 375 -5.27 27.24 6.31
CA TRP A 375 -4.21 28.27 6.31
C TRP A 375 -4.57 29.58 7.02
N ILE A 376 -5.86 29.94 7.08
CA ILE A 376 -6.31 31.19 7.72
C ILE A 376 -6.04 31.12 9.23
N ASP A 377 -6.53 30.07 9.90
CA ASP A 377 -6.38 29.87 11.34
C ASP A 377 -6.05 28.39 11.68
N PRO A 378 -4.80 27.95 11.43
CA PRO A 378 -4.42 26.56 11.69
C PRO A 378 -4.27 26.31 13.19
N SER A 379 -4.84 25.19 13.67
CA SER A 379 -4.60 24.73 15.04
C SER A 379 -3.22 24.10 15.18
N LYS A 380 -2.43 24.55 16.17
CA LYS A 380 -1.12 23.93 16.50
C LYS A 380 -1.24 22.44 16.85
N LYS A 381 -2.41 21.99 17.37
CA LYS A 381 -2.63 20.61 17.78
C LYS A 381 -3.19 19.74 16.65
N LEU A 382 -4.17 20.26 15.89
CA LEU A 382 -4.86 19.48 14.87
C LEU A 382 -4.21 19.60 13.49
N HIS A 383 -3.63 20.76 13.18
CA HIS A 383 -3.02 21.09 11.88
C HIS A 383 -1.54 21.50 12.06
N PRO A 384 -0.72 20.76 12.84
CA PRO A 384 0.62 21.19 13.24
C PRO A 384 1.52 21.53 12.04
N THR A 385 1.41 20.78 10.94
CA THR A 385 2.22 20.99 9.74
C THR A 385 1.90 22.32 9.04
N ILE A 386 0.62 22.69 8.95
CA ILE A 386 0.18 23.97 8.39
C ILE A 386 0.53 25.12 9.34
N PHE A 387 0.28 24.96 10.64
CA PHE A 387 0.63 25.95 11.67
C PHE A 387 2.12 26.29 11.65
N SER A 388 2.99 25.27 11.73
CA SER A 388 4.44 25.48 11.72
C SER A 388 4.92 26.03 10.39
N THR A 389 4.42 25.55 9.24
CA THR A 389 4.81 26.09 7.92
C THR A 389 4.46 27.57 7.79
N LYS A 390 3.29 28.00 8.30
CA LYS A 390 2.88 29.41 8.31
C LYS A 390 3.81 30.27 9.17
N ILE A 391 4.13 29.82 10.39
CA ILE A 391 5.06 30.54 11.29
C ILE A 391 6.46 30.63 10.68
N GLU A 392 6.91 29.57 10.00
CA GLU A 392 8.22 29.55 9.33
C GLU A 392 8.29 30.53 8.15
N ASN A 393 7.16 30.71 7.43
CA ASN A 393 7.03 31.73 6.40
C ASN A 393 7.07 33.16 6.96
N GLU A 394 6.42 33.39 8.10
CA GLU A 394 6.35 34.70 8.78
C GLU A 394 7.67 35.10 9.45
N GLY A 395 8.73 34.28 9.37
CA GLY A 395 10.06 34.59 9.91
C GLY A 395 10.17 34.53 11.44
N ARG A 396 9.12 34.08 12.12
CA ARG A 396 9.01 34.07 13.59
C ARG A 396 9.80 32.96 14.29
N GLN A 397 10.39 32.03 13.53
CA GLN A 397 11.20 30.90 14.05
C GLN A 397 12.69 30.94 13.65
N GLY A 398 13.22 32.09 13.26
CA GLY A 398 14.68 32.33 13.30
C GLY A 398 15.51 31.73 12.16
N PHE A 399 14.94 31.50 10.97
CA PHE A 399 15.70 31.00 9.81
C PHE A 399 16.67 32.01 9.17
N ASN A 400 16.63 33.28 9.56
CA ASN A 400 17.59 34.29 9.05
C ASN A 400 19.05 33.95 9.43
N ALA A 401 19.27 32.99 10.33
CA ALA A 401 20.59 32.56 10.80
C ALA A 401 21.04 31.17 10.27
N LEU A 402 20.30 30.56 9.33
CA LEU A 402 20.58 29.18 8.90
C LEU A 402 21.49 29.06 7.67
N LEU A 403 22.01 30.13 7.09
CA LEU A 403 23.09 30.07 6.09
C LEU A 403 24.17 31.10 6.36
#